data_AF-A0A8B3CA02-F1
#
_entry.id   AF-A0A8B3CA02-F1
#
_cell.length_a   1.000
_cell.length_b   1.000
_cell.length_c   1.000
_cell.angle_alpha   90.00
_cell.angle_beta   90.00
_cell.angle_gamma   90.00
#
_symmetry.space_group_name_H-M   'P 1'
#
loop_
_entity.id
_entity.type
_entity.pdbx_description
1 polymer ?
#
loop_
_entity_poly.entity_id
_entity_poly.type
_entity_poly.pdbx_seq_one_letter_code
_entity_poly.pdbx_strand_id
1 'polypeptide(L)'
;MLRGFVRTGGRLIAFGHPSRVEGEPSAEAEAFFASDSVISLAECTPEAIDRYLRSEGIRFVRREGGDLHHHRREFDGGQTLLLVNASLDEASDVEVALNGKHAVRMDALDGKVYEMPVETANGAVTVKTRVEPAGSVLLYVSNDPVEARKPQVSTGGTPLQADGPVRIARHRDNVLLIDFIDLQNGDKQYKDIYYNNAGAEVFRNAGLSGNPWFWAMQYKQDIVNMDLSAAPGFTAAYRFTVSGAGVDTKSMKILVERPWLYTVKVNGTPVQAGEDWLLDEEFKLIPVGKYVHSGENTVELVAAKTTVHTELGAVYVLGDFEVVQRGDRWTIVPAARYGSLRNWQALGAPFYPWEMKYAKRFKVNGVAGKSYYVKADRWTGSLVEVWVNGRKAGIVFAEPYTLDVTPFVRKGKNDVELRVVGNMENLIGPHHVAYDGIVDPNRWNVPQLRKASEYFLTPFGLQEDFALVECE
;
A
#
# COMPACT_ATOMS: atom_id res chain seq x y z
N MET A 1 -20.24 14.41 30.43
CA MET A 1 -19.43 13.17 30.50
C MET A 1 -18.27 13.28 31.51
N LEU A 2 -17.26 14.14 31.28
CA LEU A 2 -16.05 14.22 32.13
C LEU A 2 -16.32 14.48 33.62
N ARG A 3 -17.24 15.41 33.94
CA ARG A 3 -17.69 15.65 35.32
C ARG A 3 -18.26 14.40 36.01
N GLY A 4 -19.00 13.59 35.25
CA GLY A 4 -19.55 12.33 35.75
C GLY A 4 -18.45 11.31 36.08
N PHE A 5 -17.46 11.17 35.18
CA PHE A 5 -16.30 10.30 35.36
C PHE A 5 -15.50 10.67 36.62
N VAL A 6 -15.22 11.96 36.83
CA VAL A 6 -14.49 12.43 38.01
C VAL A 6 -15.30 12.20 39.30
N ARG A 7 -16.60 12.47 39.27
CA ARG A 7 -17.49 12.24 40.43
C ARG A 7 -17.55 10.77 40.86
N THR A 8 -17.35 9.83 39.94
CA THR A 8 -17.28 8.39 40.25
C THR A 8 -15.88 7.90 40.66
N GLY A 9 -14.95 8.83 40.96
CA GLY A 9 -13.59 8.51 41.36
C GLY A 9 -12.59 8.37 40.20
N GLY A 10 -13.01 8.67 38.98
CA GLY A 10 -12.13 8.71 37.82
C GLY A 10 -11.10 9.84 37.93
N ARG A 11 -9.86 9.56 37.53
CA ARG A 11 -8.77 10.54 37.53
C ARG A 11 -8.70 11.24 36.18
N LEU A 12 -8.96 12.55 36.12
CA LEU A 12 -8.83 13.35 34.91
C LEU A 12 -7.50 14.10 34.90
N ILE A 13 -6.71 13.90 33.84
CA ILE A 13 -5.47 14.64 33.58
C ILE A 13 -5.71 15.47 32.32
N ALA A 14 -5.43 16.78 32.39
CA ALA A 14 -5.68 17.71 31.31
C ALA A 14 -4.38 18.40 30.90
N PHE A 15 -4.07 18.34 29.59
CA PHE A 15 -2.97 19.07 28.96
C PHE A 15 -3.44 20.34 28.23
N GLY A 16 -4.71 20.69 28.42
CA GLY A 16 -5.34 21.86 27.84
C GLY A 16 -6.66 22.13 28.56
N HIS A 17 -7.13 23.38 28.48
CA HIS A 17 -8.32 23.85 29.19
C HIS A 17 -9.40 24.25 28.17
N PRO A 18 -10.29 23.33 27.77
CA PRO A 18 -11.43 23.67 26.92
C PRO A 18 -12.29 24.74 27.58
N SER A 19 -12.46 25.86 26.87
CA SER A 19 -13.34 26.96 27.27
C SER A 19 -14.67 26.97 26.52
N ARG A 20 -14.88 26.03 25.59
CA ARG A 20 -16.06 25.97 24.73
C ARG A 20 -16.72 24.60 24.74
N VAL A 21 -18.05 24.59 24.63
CA VAL A 21 -18.88 23.39 24.46
C VAL A 21 -19.82 23.65 23.28
N GLU A 22 -19.83 22.76 22.29
CA GLU A 22 -20.57 22.96 21.02
C GLU A 22 -20.21 24.28 20.30
N GLY A 23 -18.93 24.70 20.40
CA GLY A 23 -18.43 25.93 19.76
C GLY A 23 -18.70 27.22 20.56
N GLU A 24 -19.52 27.19 21.59
CA GLU A 24 -19.88 28.37 22.39
C GLU A 24 -19.08 28.47 23.69
N PRO A 25 -18.74 29.68 24.18
CA PRO A 25 -18.06 29.86 25.46
C PRO A 25 -18.85 29.24 26.63
N SER A 26 -18.14 28.54 27.52
CA SER A 26 -18.74 27.84 28.65
C SER A 26 -17.95 28.11 29.93
N ALA A 27 -18.46 29.03 30.75
CA ALA A 27 -17.91 29.33 32.08
C ALA A 27 -17.88 28.09 32.98
N GLU A 28 -18.82 27.16 32.76
CA GLU A 28 -18.88 25.90 33.48
C GLU A 28 -17.73 24.96 33.10
N ALA A 29 -17.34 24.92 31.81
CA ALA A 29 -16.18 24.16 31.36
C ALA A 29 -14.89 24.77 31.92
N GLU A 30 -14.73 26.09 31.84
CA GLU A 30 -13.58 26.80 32.41
C GLU A 30 -13.42 26.52 33.91
N ALA A 31 -14.51 26.67 34.67
CA ALA A 31 -14.49 26.41 36.11
C ALA A 31 -14.17 24.95 36.45
N PHE A 32 -14.66 23.98 35.66
CA PHE A 32 -14.37 22.57 35.87
C PHE A 32 -12.88 22.27 35.65
N PHE A 33 -12.30 22.74 34.55
CA PHE A 33 -10.89 22.50 34.22
C PHE A 33 -9.91 23.31 35.09
N ALA A 34 -10.39 24.33 35.81
CA ALA A 34 -9.62 25.07 36.82
C ALA A 34 -9.75 24.48 38.25
N SER A 35 -10.60 23.48 38.46
CA SER A 35 -10.83 22.90 39.78
C SER A 35 -9.74 21.89 40.20
N ASP A 36 -9.56 21.71 41.50
CA ASP A 36 -8.64 20.71 42.08
C ASP A 36 -9.02 19.26 41.75
N SER A 37 -10.19 19.04 41.15
CA SER A 37 -10.65 17.72 40.70
C SER A 37 -10.00 17.30 39.36
N VAL A 38 -9.20 18.18 38.75
CA VAL A 38 -8.49 17.94 37.49
C VAL A 38 -6.99 18.12 37.72
N ILE A 39 -6.20 17.13 37.32
CA ILE A 39 -4.74 17.24 37.30
C ILE A 39 -4.35 18.01 36.05
N SER A 40 -4.08 19.30 36.19
CA SER A 40 -3.61 20.13 35.08
C SER A 40 -2.09 20.03 34.93
N LEU A 41 -1.64 19.76 33.71
CA LEU A 41 -0.23 19.73 33.31
C LEU A 41 -0.07 20.57 32.05
N ALA A 42 1.03 21.31 31.93
CA ALA A 42 1.29 22.10 30.73
C ALA A 42 1.60 21.22 29.50
N GLU A 43 2.25 20.08 29.73
CA GLU A 43 2.72 19.16 28.69
C GLU A 43 2.79 17.72 29.22
N CYS A 44 2.77 16.76 28.31
CA CYS A 44 2.85 15.33 28.61
C CYS A 44 4.32 14.87 28.65
N THR A 45 5.03 15.18 29.73
CA THR A 45 6.44 14.77 29.90
C THR A 45 6.59 13.31 30.32
N PRO A 46 7.78 12.70 30.16
CA PRO A 46 8.07 11.36 30.70
C PRO A 46 7.78 11.23 32.20
N GLU A 47 8.08 12.26 33.00
CA GLU A 47 7.82 12.26 34.46
C GLU A 47 6.32 12.30 34.77
N ALA A 48 5.54 13.06 33.97
CA ALA A 48 4.09 13.09 34.09
C ALA A 48 3.48 11.72 33.77
N ILE A 49 3.95 11.08 32.70
CA ILE A 49 3.55 9.72 32.34
C ILE A 49 3.90 8.76 33.47
N ASP A 50 5.13 8.83 33.98
CA ASP A 50 5.61 7.95 35.04
C ASP A 50 4.80 8.08 36.34
N ARG A 51 4.46 9.31 36.70
CA ARG A 51 3.74 9.62 37.94
C ARG A 51 2.26 9.30 37.86
N TYR A 52 1.61 9.60 36.73
CA TYR A 52 0.15 9.61 36.66
C TYR A 52 -0.45 8.54 35.75
N LEU A 53 0.31 8.03 34.79
CA LEU A 53 -0.15 7.10 33.75
C LEU A 53 0.56 5.74 33.77
N ARG A 54 1.56 5.55 34.65
CA ARG A 54 2.22 4.26 34.81
C ARG A 54 1.23 3.20 35.30
N SER A 55 1.18 2.08 34.59
CA SER A 55 0.45 0.90 35.00
C SER A 55 1.35 -0.01 35.84
N GLU A 56 0.89 -0.46 37.01
CA GLU A 56 1.66 -1.39 37.85
C GLU A 56 1.82 -2.78 37.21
N GLY A 57 0.92 -3.17 36.29
CA GLY A 57 0.93 -4.49 35.64
C GLY A 57 1.93 -4.67 34.49
N ILE A 58 2.66 -3.63 34.12
CA ILE A 58 3.66 -3.65 33.04
C ILE A 58 4.80 -2.67 33.31
N ARG A 59 6.03 -3.09 33.05
CA ARG A 59 7.21 -2.22 33.17
C ARG A 59 8.18 -2.50 32.02
N PHE A 60 8.43 -1.50 31.20
CA PHE A 60 9.53 -1.53 30.23
C PHE A 60 10.84 -1.28 30.97
N VAL A 61 11.69 -2.30 31.04
CA VAL A 61 13.00 -2.27 31.69
C VAL A 61 14.04 -1.63 30.77
N ARG A 62 14.00 -1.98 29.48
CA ARG A 62 14.88 -1.46 28.44
C ARG A 62 14.10 -1.30 27.13
N ARG A 63 14.36 -0.20 26.42
CA ARG A 63 13.83 0.11 25.09
C ARG A 63 14.90 0.89 24.35
N GLU A 64 15.45 0.31 23.30
CA GLU A 64 16.52 0.93 22.51
C GLU A 64 16.27 0.70 21.02
N GLY A 65 16.53 1.75 20.22
CA GLY A 65 16.39 1.72 18.77
C GLY A 65 14.94 1.71 18.27
N GLY A 66 14.76 2.06 16.99
CA GLY A 66 13.49 2.01 16.28
C GLY A 66 12.42 2.94 16.84
N ASP A 67 11.20 2.78 16.33
CA ASP A 67 10.01 3.52 16.79
C ASP A 67 9.00 2.54 17.39
N LEU A 68 9.19 2.21 18.67
CA LEU A 68 8.43 1.18 19.36
C LEU A 68 7.12 1.70 19.95
N HIS A 69 6.01 1.21 19.40
CA HIS A 69 4.66 1.38 19.93
C HIS A 69 4.20 0.10 20.63
N HIS A 70 3.25 0.24 21.56
CA HIS A 70 2.69 -0.93 22.24
C HIS A 70 1.20 -0.78 22.58
N HIS A 71 0.52 -1.91 22.68
CA HIS A 71 -0.86 -1.99 23.15
C HIS A 71 -1.03 -3.21 24.05
N ARG A 72 -1.46 -2.98 25.29
CA ARG A 72 -1.74 -4.00 26.29
C ARG A 72 -3.25 -4.18 26.48
N ARG A 73 -3.72 -5.42 26.58
CA ARG A 73 -5.10 -5.75 26.91
C ARG A 73 -5.16 -6.85 27.97
N GLU A 74 -6.04 -6.67 28.96
CA GLU A 74 -6.25 -7.62 30.06
C GLU A 74 -7.59 -8.37 29.89
N PHE A 75 -7.59 -9.63 30.32
CA PHE A 75 -8.73 -10.55 30.28
C PHE A 75 -8.72 -11.43 31.55
N ASP A 76 -9.83 -12.11 31.86
CA ASP A 76 -9.93 -12.98 33.04
C ASP A 76 -8.85 -14.07 33.08
N GLY A 77 -8.45 -14.60 31.91
CA GLY A 77 -7.45 -15.68 31.80
C GLY A 77 -6.00 -15.22 31.61
N GLY A 78 -5.73 -13.91 31.46
CA GLY A 78 -4.38 -13.42 31.19
C GLY A 78 -4.37 -12.07 30.47
N GLN A 79 -3.29 -11.77 29.76
CA GLN A 79 -3.11 -10.49 29.10
C GLN A 79 -2.32 -10.63 27.80
N THR A 80 -2.57 -9.72 26.85
CA THR A 80 -1.79 -9.59 25.63
C THR A 80 -0.98 -8.30 25.64
N LEU A 81 0.23 -8.35 25.10
CA LEU A 81 1.04 -7.19 24.78
C LEU A 81 1.44 -7.26 23.31
N LEU A 82 0.91 -6.35 22.50
CA LEU A 82 1.37 -6.12 21.14
C LEU A 82 2.49 -5.08 21.18
N LEU A 83 3.64 -5.41 20.61
CA LEU A 83 4.75 -4.52 20.34
C LEU A 83 4.84 -4.32 18.82
N VAL A 84 4.93 -3.08 18.35
CA VAL A 84 5.04 -2.74 16.94
C VAL A 84 6.21 -1.79 16.76
N ASN A 85 7.12 -2.10 15.84
CA ASN A 85 8.17 -1.19 15.45
C ASN A 85 7.77 -0.49 14.15
N ALA A 86 7.49 0.80 14.22
CA ALA A 86 7.10 1.62 13.08
C ALA A 86 8.30 2.16 12.27
N SER A 87 9.54 1.99 12.78
CA SER A 87 10.74 2.26 11.99
C SER A 87 10.87 1.24 10.87
N LEU A 88 11.29 1.71 9.69
CA LEU A 88 11.50 0.88 8.50
C LEU A 88 12.95 0.40 8.35
N ASP A 89 13.87 0.91 9.17
CA ASP A 89 15.31 0.76 9.00
C ASP A 89 16.07 0.41 10.29
N GLU A 90 15.46 0.59 11.46
CA GLU A 90 16.08 0.31 12.75
C GLU A 90 15.21 -0.65 13.58
N ALA A 91 15.83 -1.68 14.14
CA ALA A 91 15.14 -2.60 15.05
C ALA A 91 14.99 -2.00 16.46
N SER A 92 14.00 -2.47 17.20
CA SER A 92 13.84 -2.14 18.62
C SER A 92 14.20 -3.33 19.51
N ASP A 93 15.20 -3.17 20.36
CA ASP A 93 15.53 -4.13 21.41
C ASP A 93 14.74 -3.78 22.69
N VAL A 94 13.94 -4.74 23.17
CA VAL A 94 12.95 -4.53 24.23
C VAL A 94 13.14 -5.53 25.36
N GLU A 95 13.16 -5.03 26.58
CA GLU A 95 13.01 -5.83 27.79
C GLU A 95 11.78 -5.33 28.56
N VAL A 96 10.78 -6.20 28.72
CA VAL A 96 9.50 -5.85 29.33
C VAL A 96 9.10 -6.87 30.39
N ALA A 97 8.72 -6.38 31.56
CA ALA A 97 8.19 -7.17 32.66
C ALA A 97 6.66 -7.03 32.74
N LEU A 98 5.95 -8.16 32.85
CA LEU A 98 4.49 -8.23 32.94
C LEU A 98 4.07 -9.22 34.05
N ASN A 99 2.95 -8.95 34.72
CA ASN A 99 2.40 -9.87 35.71
C ASN A 99 1.95 -11.20 35.08
N GLY A 100 2.38 -12.32 35.63
CA GLY A 100 2.08 -13.66 35.12
C GLY A 100 3.21 -14.64 35.41
N LYS A 101 3.01 -15.90 35.02
CA LYS A 101 3.97 -17.00 35.23
C LYS A 101 4.50 -17.60 33.92
N HIS A 102 3.75 -17.45 32.84
CA HIS A 102 4.07 -17.99 31.53
C HIS A 102 3.89 -16.91 30.47
N ALA A 103 4.74 -16.93 29.44
CA ALA A 103 4.54 -16.14 28.24
C ALA A 103 4.76 -16.99 27.00
N VAL A 104 3.98 -16.70 25.96
CA VAL A 104 4.12 -17.27 24.62
C VAL A 104 4.05 -16.16 23.59
N ARG A 105 4.66 -16.38 22.42
CA ARG A 105 4.49 -15.52 21.25
C ARG A 105 3.35 -16.03 20.39
N MET A 106 2.35 -15.21 20.15
CA MET A 106 1.31 -15.48 19.15
C MET A 106 1.73 -14.80 17.85
N ASP A 107 1.83 -15.56 16.76
CA ASP A 107 2.21 -15.01 15.47
C ASP A 107 0.95 -14.70 14.65
N ALA A 108 0.71 -13.42 14.38
CA ALA A 108 -0.47 -12.96 13.67
C ALA A 108 -0.44 -13.29 12.16
N LEU A 109 0.73 -13.63 11.61
CA LEU A 109 0.90 -13.95 10.18
C LEU A 109 0.54 -15.40 9.88
N ASP A 110 0.90 -16.33 10.76
CA ASP A 110 0.64 -17.76 10.57
C ASP A 110 -0.38 -18.37 11.53
N GLY A 111 -0.84 -17.59 12.52
CA GLY A 111 -1.87 -17.97 13.49
C GLY A 111 -1.41 -18.98 14.52
N LYS A 112 -0.10 -19.22 14.68
CA LYS A 112 0.45 -20.20 15.62
C LYS A 112 0.97 -19.57 16.90
N VAL A 113 1.18 -20.43 17.89
CA VAL A 113 1.73 -20.08 19.20
C VAL A 113 3.12 -20.71 19.34
N TYR A 114 4.10 -19.88 19.72
CA TYR A 114 5.49 -20.25 19.87
C TYR A 114 5.98 -20.03 21.30
N GLU A 115 6.86 -20.93 21.75
CA GLU A 115 7.55 -20.79 23.02
C GLU A 115 8.33 -19.46 23.04
N MET A 116 8.25 -18.75 24.16
CA MET A 116 8.99 -17.50 24.38
C MET A 116 9.91 -17.68 25.60
N PRO A 117 11.23 -17.49 25.47
CA PRO A 117 12.13 -17.48 26.62
C PRO A 117 11.76 -16.35 27.58
N VAL A 118 11.56 -16.69 28.86
CA VAL A 118 11.22 -15.74 29.92
C VAL A 118 12.01 -15.98 31.19
N GLU A 119 12.32 -14.89 31.89
CA GLU A 119 12.77 -14.95 33.28
C GLU A 119 11.55 -14.76 34.18
N THR A 120 11.33 -15.63 35.17
CA THR A 120 10.15 -15.54 36.07
C THR A 120 10.61 -15.24 37.48
N ALA A 121 10.09 -14.17 38.09
CA ALA A 121 10.35 -13.82 39.47
C ALA A 121 9.16 -13.05 40.07
N ASN A 122 8.83 -13.33 41.33
CA ASN A 122 7.81 -12.57 42.10
C ASN A 122 6.44 -12.44 41.40
N GLY A 123 5.99 -13.46 40.67
CA GLY A 123 4.71 -13.44 39.96
C GLY A 123 4.69 -12.58 38.69
N ALA A 124 5.86 -12.22 38.16
CA ALA A 124 6.03 -11.56 36.88
C ALA A 124 6.97 -12.35 35.96
N VAL A 125 6.74 -12.21 34.66
CA VAL A 125 7.65 -12.65 33.60
C VAL A 125 8.37 -11.44 33.01
N THR A 126 9.67 -11.58 32.76
CA THR A 126 10.47 -10.64 31.99
C THR A 126 10.78 -11.27 30.63
N VAL A 127 10.40 -10.58 29.57
CA VAL A 127 10.63 -10.99 28.18
C VAL A 127 11.68 -10.06 27.58
N LYS A 128 12.72 -10.65 27.00
CA LYS A 128 13.73 -9.96 26.18
C LYS A 128 13.50 -10.34 24.72
N THR A 129 13.18 -9.36 23.89
CA THR A 129 12.90 -9.60 22.47
C THR A 129 13.39 -8.44 21.62
N ARG A 130 13.75 -8.76 20.38
CA ARG A 130 13.98 -7.78 19.32
C ARG A 130 12.72 -7.70 18.45
N VAL A 131 12.32 -6.49 18.08
CA VAL A 131 11.27 -6.22 17.09
C VAL A 131 11.95 -5.64 15.87
N GLU A 132 12.06 -6.42 14.80
CA GLU A 132 12.73 -6.01 13.56
C GLU A 132 12.01 -4.80 12.91
N PRO A 133 12.66 -4.08 11.98
CA PRO A 133 12.04 -3.00 11.24
C PRO A 133 10.71 -3.42 10.58
N ALA A 134 9.70 -2.57 10.66
CA ALA A 134 8.31 -2.83 10.25
C ALA A 134 7.67 -4.08 10.90
N GLY A 135 8.29 -4.61 11.96
CA GLY A 135 7.91 -5.85 12.61
C GLY A 135 6.94 -5.65 13.77
N SER A 136 6.37 -6.76 14.23
CA SER A 136 5.60 -6.79 15.46
C SER A 136 5.81 -8.09 16.23
N VAL A 137 5.61 -8.02 17.55
CA VAL A 137 5.62 -9.17 18.46
C VAL A 137 4.36 -9.11 19.32
N LEU A 138 3.51 -10.13 19.23
CA LEU A 138 2.36 -10.29 20.11
C LEU A 138 2.67 -11.34 21.17
N LEU A 139 2.73 -10.88 22.42
CA LEU A 139 2.91 -11.73 23.59
C LEU A 139 1.56 -12.02 24.22
N TYR A 140 1.37 -13.25 24.68
CA TYR A 140 0.31 -13.60 25.61
C TYR A 140 0.94 -14.09 26.91
N VAL A 141 0.56 -13.44 28.02
CA VAL A 141 1.08 -13.70 29.37
C VAL A 141 -0.07 -14.19 30.25
N SER A 142 0.14 -15.29 30.95
CA SER A 142 -0.89 -15.93 31.78
C SER A 142 -0.29 -16.61 33.01
N ASN A 143 -1.16 -17.03 33.94
CA ASN A 143 -0.77 -17.79 35.13
C ASN A 143 -0.72 -19.30 34.86
N ASP A 144 -1.41 -19.76 33.84
CA ASP A 144 -1.46 -21.16 33.43
C ASP A 144 -0.56 -21.38 32.21
N PRO A 145 0.03 -22.58 32.05
CA PRO A 145 0.83 -22.88 30.86
C PRO A 145 -0.05 -22.91 29.60
N VAL A 146 0.52 -22.46 28.49
CA VAL A 146 -0.12 -22.49 27.17
C VAL A 146 0.68 -23.41 26.26
N GLU A 147 0.00 -24.29 25.54
CA GLU A 147 0.65 -25.15 24.56
C GLU A 147 1.28 -24.30 23.46
N ALA A 148 2.57 -24.50 23.23
CA ALA A 148 3.36 -23.71 22.32
C ALA A 148 4.36 -24.57 21.57
N ARG A 149 4.70 -24.16 20.35
CA ARG A 149 5.69 -24.85 19.52
C ARG A 149 7.06 -24.22 19.73
N LYS A 150 8.12 -25.02 19.64
CA LYS A 150 9.46 -24.46 19.56
C LYS A 150 9.60 -23.62 18.29
N PRO A 151 10.08 -22.37 18.37
CA PRO A 151 10.37 -21.60 17.18
C PRO A 151 11.47 -22.30 16.38
N GLN A 152 11.27 -22.46 15.07
CA GLN A 152 12.35 -22.85 14.18
C GLN A 152 13.17 -21.60 13.88
N VAL A 153 14.35 -21.53 14.48
CA VAL A 153 15.34 -20.48 14.20
C VAL A 153 16.51 -21.17 13.54
N SER A 154 16.82 -20.81 12.31
CA SER A 154 18.06 -21.22 11.67
C SER A 154 19.01 -20.05 11.58
N THR A 155 20.20 -20.21 12.15
CA THR A 155 21.33 -19.31 11.97
C THR A 155 22.34 -19.99 11.04
N GLY A 156 22.52 -19.44 9.85
CA GLY A 156 23.44 -19.97 8.84
C GLY A 156 22.76 -20.85 7.79
N GLY A 157 23.57 -21.57 7.01
CA GLY A 157 23.12 -22.43 5.91
C GLY A 157 23.92 -22.19 4.62
N THR A 158 23.85 -23.16 3.70
CA THR A 158 24.56 -23.10 2.42
C THR A 158 23.58 -22.77 1.30
N PRO A 159 23.78 -21.68 0.54
CA PRO A 159 22.98 -21.39 -0.64
C PRO A 159 23.10 -22.52 -1.67
N LEU A 160 21.97 -23.04 -2.13
CA LEU A 160 21.93 -24.04 -3.19
C LEU A 160 22.17 -23.37 -4.55
N GLN A 161 22.89 -24.08 -5.42
CA GLN A 161 23.08 -23.65 -6.80
C GLN A 161 21.79 -23.83 -7.60
N ALA A 162 21.37 -22.77 -8.29
CA ALA A 162 20.21 -22.80 -9.18
C ALA A 162 20.53 -23.55 -10.50
N ASP A 163 19.54 -24.28 -11.01
CA ASP A 163 19.54 -24.94 -12.31
C ASP A 163 19.09 -23.93 -13.39
N GLY A 164 20.04 -23.09 -13.81
CA GLY A 164 19.86 -22.06 -14.83
C GLY A 164 19.61 -20.64 -14.27
N PRO A 165 19.46 -19.64 -15.17
CA PRO A 165 19.25 -18.25 -14.76
C PRO A 165 17.84 -18.03 -14.20
N VAL A 166 17.68 -16.92 -13.46
CA VAL A 166 16.35 -16.45 -13.04
C VAL A 166 15.46 -16.17 -14.24
N ARG A 167 14.22 -16.65 -14.17
CA ARG A 167 13.17 -16.36 -15.16
C ARG A 167 12.28 -15.26 -14.60
N ILE A 168 12.15 -14.17 -15.33
CA ILE A 168 11.37 -13.01 -14.91
C ILE A 168 10.15 -12.87 -15.81
N ALA A 169 8.98 -12.64 -15.24
CA ALA A 169 7.75 -12.45 -16.00
C ALA A 169 6.73 -11.62 -15.21
N ARG A 170 5.95 -10.79 -15.92
CA ARG A 170 4.75 -10.18 -15.34
C ARG A 170 3.72 -11.26 -15.01
N HIS A 171 3.02 -11.14 -13.89
CA HIS A 171 1.89 -12.00 -13.58
C HIS A 171 0.60 -11.58 -14.28
N ARG A 172 0.42 -10.27 -14.49
CA ARG A 172 -0.79 -9.66 -15.06
C ARG A 172 -0.44 -8.77 -16.25
N ASP A 173 -1.49 -8.25 -16.90
CA ASP A 173 -1.39 -7.26 -17.98
C ASP A 173 -0.52 -6.06 -17.55
N ASN A 174 0.34 -5.60 -18.46
CA ASN A 174 1.06 -4.35 -18.28
C ASN A 174 0.11 -3.17 -18.43
N VAL A 175 0.53 -1.98 -17.97
CA VAL A 175 -0.30 -0.79 -17.97
C VAL A 175 0.43 0.39 -18.59
N LEU A 176 -0.26 1.15 -19.44
CA LEU A 176 0.08 2.51 -19.84
C LEU A 176 -0.96 3.46 -19.22
N LEU A 177 -0.48 4.45 -18.47
CA LEU A 177 -1.29 5.59 -18.02
C LEU A 177 -1.38 6.65 -19.12
N ILE A 178 -2.58 7.20 -19.34
CA ILE A 178 -2.80 8.39 -20.17
C ILE A 178 -3.45 9.47 -19.28
N ASP A 179 -2.66 10.47 -18.91
CA ASP A 179 -3.00 11.50 -17.93
C ASP A 179 -2.90 12.94 -18.49
N PHE A 180 -2.37 13.10 -19.69
CA PHE A 180 -2.47 14.33 -20.48
C PHE A 180 -3.42 14.12 -21.66
N ILE A 181 -4.37 15.03 -21.80
CA ILE A 181 -5.50 14.91 -22.73
C ILE A 181 -5.68 16.18 -23.55
N ASP A 182 -6.43 16.05 -24.65
CA ASP A 182 -7.05 17.20 -25.31
C ASP A 182 -8.50 17.33 -24.83
N LEU A 183 -8.91 18.53 -24.45
CA LEU A 183 -10.27 18.84 -23.97
C LEU A 183 -10.95 19.79 -24.94
N GLN A 184 -12.10 19.37 -25.47
CA GLN A 184 -13.09 20.25 -26.10
C GLN A 184 -14.23 20.47 -25.10
N ASN A 185 -14.43 21.70 -24.63
CA ASN A 185 -15.40 22.04 -23.60
C ASN A 185 -16.24 23.26 -24.04
N GLY A 186 -17.42 23.00 -24.62
CA GLY A 186 -18.15 24.01 -25.37
C GLY A 186 -17.30 24.54 -26.53
N ASP A 187 -17.09 25.86 -26.60
CA ASP A 187 -16.25 26.52 -27.62
C ASP A 187 -14.76 26.56 -27.25
N LYS A 188 -14.38 26.12 -26.05
CA LYS A 188 -12.99 26.17 -25.56
C LYS A 188 -12.25 24.88 -25.89
N GLN A 189 -10.98 25.03 -26.28
CA GLN A 189 -10.08 23.92 -26.55
C GLN A 189 -8.81 24.03 -25.70
N TYR A 190 -8.40 22.91 -25.12
CA TYR A 190 -7.16 22.77 -24.39
C TYR A 190 -6.42 21.55 -24.96
N LYS A 191 -5.12 21.71 -25.20
CA LYS A 191 -4.29 20.64 -25.76
C LYS A 191 -3.28 20.20 -24.71
N ASP A 192 -3.05 18.90 -24.62
CA ASP A 192 -2.04 18.31 -23.72
C ASP A 192 -2.15 18.82 -22.27
N ILE A 193 -3.40 19.01 -21.80
CA ILE A 193 -3.70 19.44 -20.44
C ILE A 193 -3.78 18.23 -19.52
N TYR A 194 -3.28 18.36 -18.29
CA TYR A 194 -3.41 17.30 -17.28
C TYR A 194 -4.88 17.03 -16.95
N TYR A 195 -5.30 15.77 -16.88
CA TYR A 195 -6.72 15.39 -16.78
C TYR A 195 -7.44 16.07 -15.59
N ASN A 196 -6.78 16.21 -14.44
CA ASN A 196 -7.37 16.85 -13.26
C ASN A 196 -7.60 18.35 -13.49
N ASN A 197 -6.65 19.03 -14.14
CA ASN A 197 -6.81 20.44 -14.53
C ASN A 197 -7.91 20.59 -15.61
N ALA A 198 -8.01 19.63 -16.53
CA ALA A 198 -9.06 19.59 -17.53
C ALA A 198 -10.44 19.43 -16.87
N GLY A 199 -10.56 18.58 -15.85
CA GLY A 199 -11.75 18.46 -15.02
C GLY A 199 -12.12 19.79 -14.33
N ALA A 200 -11.13 20.50 -13.79
CA ALA A 200 -11.37 21.83 -13.24
C ALA A 200 -11.89 22.83 -14.29
N GLU A 201 -11.39 22.78 -15.54
CA GLU A 201 -11.90 23.60 -16.65
C GLU A 201 -13.34 23.22 -17.07
N VAL A 202 -13.71 21.93 -17.03
CA VAL A 202 -15.09 21.47 -17.22
C VAL A 202 -16.04 22.18 -16.27
N PHE A 203 -15.73 22.16 -14.97
CA PHE A 203 -16.57 22.80 -13.96
C PHE A 203 -16.52 24.34 -13.99
N ARG A 204 -15.39 24.95 -14.35
CA ARG A 204 -15.33 26.40 -14.60
C ARG A 204 -16.26 26.84 -15.73
N ASN A 205 -16.34 26.04 -16.79
CA ASN A 205 -17.27 26.31 -17.88
C ASN A 205 -18.74 26.10 -17.50
N ALA A 206 -19.00 25.30 -16.47
CA ALA A 206 -20.30 25.14 -15.84
C ALA A 206 -20.66 26.27 -14.84
N GLY A 207 -19.78 27.26 -14.64
CA GLY A 207 -20.02 28.41 -13.76
C GLY A 207 -19.47 28.29 -12.34
N LEU A 208 -18.69 27.24 -12.05
CA LEU A 208 -18.05 27.03 -10.74
C LEU A 208 -16.64 27.64 -10.69
N SER A 209 -16.02 27.71 -9.51
CA SER A 209 -14.61 28.14 -9.37
C SER A 209 -13.59 27.07 -9.82
N GLY A 210 -14.01 25.81 -9.85
CA GLY A 210 -13.21 24.64 -10.19
C GLY A 210 -14.02 23.37 -9.92
N ASN A 211 -13.33 22.23 -9.79
CA ASN A 211 -13.98 20.98 -9.42
C ASN A 211 -14.57 21.08 -7.99
N PRO A 212 -15.89 20.94 -7.81
CA PRO A 212 -16.55 21.11 -6.51
C PRO A 212 -16.21 20.00 -5.50
N TRP A 213 -15.59 18.90 -5.92
CA TRP A 213 -15.12 17.83 -5.03
C TRP A 213 -13.71 18.07 -4.49
N PHE A 214 -12.96 18.98 -5.12
CA PHE A 214 -11.58 19.26 -4.74
C PHE A 214 -11.54 20.03 -3.41
N TRP A 215 -10.98 19.40 -2.36
CA TRP A 215 -10.92 19.92 -0.98
C TRP A 215 -12.28 20.20 -0.31
N ALA A 216 -13.36 19.64 -0.86
CA ALA A 216 -14.69 19.90 -0.31
C ALA A 216 -15.08 18.83 0.71
N MET A 217 -15.60 19.28 1.84
CA MET A 217 -16.37 18.44 2.74
C MET A 217 -17.84 18.52 2.33
N GLN A 218 -18.42 17.41 1.90
CA GLN A 218 -19.85 17.35 1.59
C GLN A 218 -20.66 17.69 2.85
N TYR A 219 -21.32 18.84 2.86
CA TYR A 219 -22.33 19.17 3.85
C TYR A 219 -23.69 18.72 3.33
N LYS A 220 -24.36 17.80 4.03
CA LYS A 220 -25.63 17.18 3.62
C LYS A 220 -25.59 16.70 2.16
N GLN A 221 -26.31 17.36 1.25
CA GLN A 221 -26.42 17.00 -0.17
C GLN A 221 -26.11 18.18 -1.11
N ASP A 222 -25.45 19.22 -0.63
CA ASP A 222 -25.26 20.47 -1.37
C ASP A 222 -24.52 20.29 -2.71
N ILE A 223 -23.43 19.52 -2.72
CA ILE A 223 -22.68 19.21 -3.95
C ILE A 223 -23.47 18.24 -4.84
N VAL A 224 -23.93 17.09 -4.31
CA VAL A 224 -24.65 16.09 -5.12
C VAL A 224 -25.95 16.62 -5.74
N ASN A 225 -26.62 17.61 -5.12
CA ASN A 225 -27.85 18.22 -5.65
C ASN A 225 -27.59 19.50 -6.45
N MET A 226 -26.33 19.82 -6.75
CA MET A 226 -25.97 21.02 -7.51
C MET A 226 -26.57 20.99 -8.92
N ASP A 227 -27.30 22.04 -9.29
CA ASP A 227 -27.90 22.17 -10.63
C ASP A 227 -26.88 22.68 -11.64
N LEU A 228 -26.40 21.77 -12.49
CA LEU A 228 -25.55 22.07 -13.65
C LEU A 228 -26.28 21.86 -14.99
N SER A 229 -27.62 21.89 -15.00
CA SER A 229 -28.44 21.55 -16.18
C SER A 229 -28.21 22.44 -17.41
N ALA A 230 -27.74 23.67 -17.18
CA ALA A 230 -27.36 24.65 -18.20
C ALA A 230 -25.93 24.48 -18.73
N ALA A 231 -25.10 23.67 -18.07
CA ALA A 231 -23.71 23.47 -18.46
C ALA A 231 -23.60 22.66 -19.78
N PRO A 232 -22.72 23.08 -20.71
CA PRO A 232 -22.50 22.33 -21.94
C PRO A 232 -21.85 20.97 -21.64
N GLY A 233 -21.91 20.07 -22.62
CA GLY A 233 -21.11 18.85 -22.63
C GLY A 233 -19.65 19.12 -22.98
N PHE A 234 -18.84 18.06 -22.95
CA PHE A 234 -17.43 18.11 -23.31
C PHE A 234 -16.96 16.79 -23.95
N THR A 235 -15.82 16.85 -24.63
CA THR A 235 -15.08 15.68 -25.13
C THR A 235 -13.66 15.74 -24.60
N ALA A 236 -13.23 14.66 -23.94
CA ALA A 236 -11.85 14.44 -23.52
C ALA A 236 -11.22 13.36 -24.40
N ALA A 237 -10.11 13.69 -25.08
CA ALA A 237 -9.39 12.78 -25.96
C ALA A 237 -8.02 12.39 -25.36
N TYR A 238 -7.87 11.09 -25.09
CA TYR A 238 -6.70 10.45 -24.52
C TYR A 238 -5.92 9.76 -25.64
N ARG A 239 -4.72 10.23 -25.94
CA ARG A 239 -3.91 9.73 -27.06
C ARG A 239 -2.82 8.77 -26.59
N PHE A 240 -2.60 7.68 -27.32
CA PHE A 240 -1.48 6.77 -27.08
C PHE A 240 -0.91 6.21 -28.39
N THR A 241 0.36 5.82 -28.36
CA THR A 241 1.07 5.33 -29.54
C THR A 241 1.44 3.87 -29.39
N VAL A 242 1.16 3.08 -30.43
CA VAL A 242 1.59 1.68 -30.57
C VAL A 242 2.64 1.59 -31.67
N SER A 243 3.80 1.03 -31.37
CA SER A 243 4.93 0.95 -32.30
C SER A 243 5.57 -0.44 -32.32
N GLY A 244 5.86 -0.94 -33.51
CA GLY A 244 6.54 -2.22 -33.74
C GLY A 244 5.61 -3.32 -34.25
N ALA A 245 6.11 -4.11 -35.20
CA ALA A 245 5.41 -5.32 -35.64
C ALA A 245 5.40 -6.35 -34.51
N GLY A 246 4.23 -6.94 -34.21
CA GLY A 246 4.09 -8.00 -33.20
C GLY A 246 3.61 -7.55 -31.82
N VAL A 247 3.15 -6.31 -31.66
CA VAL A 247 2.37 -5.93 -30.47
C VAL A 247 1.08 -6.75 -30.45
N ASP A 248 0.79 -7.42 -29.34
CA ASP A 248 -0.47 -8.13 -29.16
C ASP A 248 -1.60 -7.15 -28.86
N THR A 249 -2.27 -6.68 -29.91
CA THR A 249 -3.46 -5.85 -29.73
C THR A 249 -4.63 -6.64 -29.18
N LYS A 250 -4.69 -7.97 -29.36
CA LYS A 250 -5.88 -8.76 -28.97
C LYS A 250 -6.09 -8.80 -27.46
N SER A 251 -5.03 -8.76 -26.66
CA SER A 251 -5.13 -8.65 -25.21
C SER A 251 -5.53 -7.25 -24.71
N MET A 252 -5.52 -6.23 -25.58
CA MET A 252 -5.69 -4.85 -25.14
C MET A 252 -7.08 -4.52 -24.62
N LYS A 253 -7.09 -3.84 -23.47
CA LYS A 253 -8.27 -3.29 -22.80
C LYS A 253 -7.97 -1.84 -22.43
N ILE A 254 -9.02 -1.05 -22.24
CA ILE A 254 -8.92 0.23 -21.53
C ILE A 254 -9.64 0.13 -20.19
N LEU A 255 -9.13 0.84 -19.19
CA LEU A 255 -9.80 1.05 -17.91
C LEU A 255 -10.32 2.49 -17.88
N VAL A 256 -11.62 2.64 -17.66
CA VAL A 256 -12.31 3.92 -17.59
C VAL A 256 -13.17 3.93 -16.33
N GLU A 257 -13.04 4.98 -15.53
CA GLU A 257 -13.89 5.23 -14.36
C GLU A 257 -15.28 5.72 -14.81
N ARG A 258 -16.33 5.08 -14.27
CA ARG A 258 -17.75 5.42 -14.48
C ARG A 258 -18.09 5.64 -15.95
N PRO A 259 -17.79 4.69 -16.86
CA PRO A 259 -17.93 4.90 -18.31
C PRO A 259 -19.37 5.16 -18.75
N TRP A 260 -20.37 4.79 -17.94
CA TRP A 260 -21.79 5.05 -18.21
C TRP A 260 -22.15 6.54 -18.20
N LEU A 261 -21.27 7.41 -17.70
CA LEU A 261 -21.42 8.86 -17.80
C LEU A 261 -21.04 9.41 -19.19
N TYR A 262 -20.44 8.58 -20.04
CA TYR A 262 -19.83 8.98 -21.30
C TYR A 262 -20.27 8.10 -22.47
N THR A 263 -20.30 8.67 -23.67
CA THR A 263 -20.12 7.85 -24.88
C THR A 263 -18.62 7.64 -25.07
N VAL A 264 -18.15 6.44 -24.73
CA VAL A 264 -16.74 6.05 -24.90
C VAL A 264 -16.48 5.63 -26.35
N LYS A 265 -15.44 6.18 -26.98
CA LYS A 265 -15.02 5.81 -28.34
C LYS A 265 -13.55 5.43 -28.37
N VAL A 266 -13.19 4.52 -29.27
CA VAL A 266 -11.80 4.19 -29.61
C VAL A 266 -11.64 4.36 -31.11
N ASN A 267 -10.72 5.24 -31.52
CA ASN A 267 -10.49 5.59 -32.91
C ASN A 267 -11.80 5.93 -33.65
N GLY A 268 -12.63 6.77 -33.01
CA GLY A 268 -13.94 7.19 -33.52
C GLY A 268 -15.06 6.15 -33.41
N THR A 269 -14.77 4.89 -33.06
CA THR A 269 -15.76 3.82 -32.95
C THR A 269 -16.29 3.72 -31.52
N PRO A 270 -17.62 3.85 -31.29
CA PRO A 270 -18.19 3.68 -29.96
C PRO A 270 -17.94 2.28 -29.39
N VAL A 271 -17.60 2.22 -28.10
CA VAL A 271 -17.40 0.99 -27.33
C VAL A 271 -18.27 1.02 -26.08
N GLN A 272 -18.53 -0.16 -25.52
CA GLN A 272 -19.38 -0.32 -24.34
C GLN A 272 -18.62 -1.14 -23.30
N ALA A 273 -18.75 -0.75 -22.04
CA ALA A 273 -18.20 -1.49 -20.92
C ALA A 273 -19.00 -2.78 -20.67
N GLY A 274 -18.29 -3.85 -20.30
CA GLY A 274 -18.89 -5.04 -19.72
C GLY A 274 -19.06 -4.90 -18.21
N GLU A 275 -19.18 -6.03 -17.52
CA GLU A 275 -19.28 -6.09 -16.06
C GLU A 275 -17.90 -6.06 -15.38
N ASP A 276 -16.87 -6.54 -16.08
CA ASP A 276 -15.49 -6.63 -15.60
C ASP A 276 -14.96 -5.26 -15.12
N TRP A 277 -14.31 -5.27 -13.97
CA TRP A 277 -13.76 -4.09 -13.31
C TRP A 277 -12.37 -4.35 -12.74
N LEU A 278 -11.64 -3.28 -12.45
CA LEU A 278 -10.32 -3.32 -11.82
C LEU A 278 -10.16 -2.11 -10.90
N LEU A 279 -9.50 -2.27 -9.75
CA LEU A 279 -9.39 -1.28 -8.65
C LEU A 279 -10.67 -1.16 -7.83
N ASP A 280 -11.76 -0.73 -8.46
CA ASP A 280 -13.08 -0.54 -7.86
C ASP A 280 -14.18 -0.87 -8.88
N GLU A 281 -15.38 -1.19 -8.43
CA GLU A 281 -16.50 -1.58 -9.29
C GLU A 281 -16.87 -0.50 -10.32
N GLU A 282 -16.54 0.77 -10.05
CA GLU A 282 -16.77 1.88 -10.95
C GLU A 282 -15.74 1.98 -12.09
N PHE A 283 -14.59 1.33 -11.97
CA PHE A 283 -13.54 1.30 -12.99
C PHE A 283 -13.71 0.09 -13.90
N LYS A 284 -14.35 0.29 -15.06
CA LYS A 284 -14.68 -0.81 -15.96
C LYS A 284 -13.59 -1.09 -16.98
N LEU A 285 -13.34 -2.37 -17.19
CA LEU A 285 -12.50 -2.86 -18.27
C LEU A 285 -13.31 -2.97 -19.56
N ILE A 286 -12.77 -2.40 -20.63
CA ILE A 286 -13.38 -2.41 -21.96
C ILE A 286 -12.40 -3.07 -22.93
N PRO A 287 -12.70 -4.23 -23.51
CA PRO A 287 -11.86 -4.85 -24.53
C PRO A 287 -11.82 -3.98 -25.80
N VAL A 288 -10.62 -3.56 -26.23
CA VAL A 288 -10.45 -2.63 -27.37
C VAL A 288 -9.59 -3.18 -28.50
N GLY A 289 -9.05 -4.38 -28.35
CA GLY A 289 -8.01 -4.90 -29.25
C GLY A 289 -8.32 -4.89 -30.75
N LYS A 290 -9.59 -5.03 -31.14
CA LYS A 290 -10.02 -4.97 -32.55
C LYS A 290 -10.04 -3.56 -33.15
N TYR A 291 -9.98 -2.51 -32.32
CA TYR A 291 -10.02 -1.11 -32.74
C TYR A 291 -8.64 -0.46 -32.76
N VAL A 292 -7.69 -1.02 -32.00
CA VAL A 292 -6.32 -0.50 -31.89
C VAL A 292 -5.49 -0.88 -33.12
N HIS A 293 -4.69 0.06 -33.62
CA HIS A 293 -3.78 -0.14 -34.73
C HIS A 293 -2.37 0.40 -34.43
N SER A 294 -1.40 0.06 -35.28
CA SER A 294 -0.07 0.66 -35.22
C SER A 294 -0.15 2.19 -35.46
N GLY A 295 0.67 2.96 -34.77
CA GLY A 295 0.67 4.42 -34.80
C GLY A 295 -0.12 5.03 -33.64
N GLU A 296 -0.61 6.26 -33.85
CA GLU A 296 -1.42 7.00 -32.88
C GLU A 296 -2.84 6.43 -32.80
N ASN A 297 -3.33 6.24 -31.59
CA ASN A 297 -4.70 5.83 -31.28
C ASN A 297 -5.30 6.83 -30.28
N THR A 298 -6.62 6.93 -30.26
CA THR A 298 -7.35 7.84 -29.37
C THR A 298 -8.49 7.12 -28.66
N VAL A 299 -8.61 7.33 -27.35
CA VAL A 299 -9.83 7.06 -26.57
C VAL A 299 -10.53 8.39 -26.33
N GLU A 300 -11.81 8.50 -26.66
CA GLU A 300 -12.61 9.70 -26.42
C GLU A 300 -13.69 9.41 -25.37
N LEU A 301 -13.79 10.26 -24.35
CA LEU A 301 -14.91 10.30 -23.42
C LEU A 301 -15.79 11.50 -23.78
N VAL A 302 -17.00 11.24 -24.26
CA VAL A 302 -17.95 12.29 -24.67
C VAL A 302 -19.08 12.37 -23.66
N ALA A 303 -19.13 13.45 -22.87
CA ALA A 303 -20.25 13.76 -21.99
C ALA A 303 -21.23 14.67 -22.74
N ALA A 304 -22.47 14.22 -22.91
CA ALA A 304 -23.51 15.03 -23.57
C ALA A 304 -23.85 16.30 -22.76
N LYS A 305 -23.72 16.22 -21.44
CA LYS A 305 -23.87 17.33 -20.49
C LYS A 305 -22.90 17.16 -19.34
N THR A 306 -22.43 18.27 -18.80
CA THR A 306 -21.70 18.28 -17.52
C THR A 306 -22.68 18.09 -16.37
N THR A 307 -22.34 17.20 -15.44
CA THR A 307 -23.06 17.04 -14.15
C THR A 307 -22.03 17.04 -13.03
N VAL A 308 -22.50 17.11 -11.78
CA VAL A 308 -21.58 17.01 -10.64
C VAL A 308 -20.84 15.66 -10.59
N HIS A 309 -21.33 14.65 -11.32
CA HIS A 309 -20.72 13.33 -11.39
C HIS A 309 -19.71 13.16 -12.54
N THR A 310 -19.68 14.06 -13.54
CA THR A 310 -18.76 13.95 -14.69
C THR A 310 -17.38 14.50 -14.34
N GLU A 311 -16.77 13.96 -13.29
CA GLU A 311 -15.36 14.20 -12.98
C GLU A 311 -14.48 13.45 -13.99
N LEU A 312 -13.49 14.15 -14.52
CA LEU A 312 -12.51 13.56 -15.43
C LEU A 312 -11.41 12.87 -14.62
N GLY A 313 -11.21 11.58 -14.90
CA GLY A 313 -10.08 10.78 -14.43
C GLY A 313 -9.05 10.53 -15.53
N ALA A 314 -7.98 9.82 -15.20
CA ALA A 314 -7.08 9.25 -16.19
C ALA A 314 -7.71 8.05 -16.92
N VAL A 315 -7.18 7.71 -18.10
CA VAL A 315 -7.51 6.46 -18.80
C VAL A 315 -6.27 5.58 -18.84
N TYR A 316 -6.45 4.28 -18.65
CA TYR A 316 -5.37 3.31 -18.70
C TYR A 316 -5.54 2.38 -19.89
N VAL A 317 -4.46 2.03 -20.56
CA VAL A 317 -4.41 0.92 -21.52
C VAL A 317 -3.73 -0.26 -20.84
N LEU A 318 -4.36 -1.44 -20.90
CA LEU A 318 -3.84 -2.68 -20.33
C LEU A 318 -3.64 -3.74 -21.40
N GLY A 319 -2.62 -4.58 -21.29
CA GLY A 319 -2.40 -5.74 -22.17
C GLY A 319 -1.00 -6.35 -22.08
N ASP A 320 -0.70 -7.31 -22.95
CA ASP A 320 0.64 -7.91 -23.02
C ASP A 320 1.56 -7.12 -23.96
N PHE A 321 2.15 -6.06 -23.43
CA PHE A 321 3.07 -5.19 -24.14
C PHE A 321 4.10 -4.57 -23.19
N GLU A 322 5.13 -3.94 -23.73
CA GLU A 322 6.02 -3.05 -22.97
C GLU A 322 5.68 -1.59 -23.21
N VAL A 323 5.97 -0.75 -22.22
CA VAL A 323 5.84 0.71 -22.29
C VAL A 323 7.24 1.30 -22.16
N VAL A 324 7.69 1.96 -23.23
CA VAL A 324 9.03 2.54 -23.30
C VAL A 324 8.95 4.02 -23.66
N GLN A 325 9.96 4.77 -23.26
CA GLN A 325 10.10 6.16 -23.67
C GLN A 325 10.55 6.24 -25.13
N ARG A 326 9.84 7.04 -25.94
CA ARG A 326 10.26 7.46 -27.29
C ARG A 326 10.11 8.97 -27.41
N GLY A 327 11.24 9.69 -27.40
CA GLY A 327 11.23 11.14 -27.29
C GLY A 327 10.64 11.58 -25.95
N ASP A 328 9.64 12.46 -26.00
CA ASP A 328 9.00 13.04 -24.83
C ASP A 328 7.76 12.24 -24.34
N ARG A 329 7.40 11.11 -24.99
CA ARG A 329 6.17 10.35 -24.69
C ARG A 329 6.46 8.88 -24.36
N TRP A 330 5.51 8.27 -23.65
CA TRP A 330 5.42 6.83 -23.48
C TRP A 330 4.86 6.19 -24.76
N THR A 331 5.36 5.00 -25.11
CA THR A 331 4.96 4.27 -26.33
C THR A 331 4.84 2.80 -26.01
N ILE A 332 3.75 2.19 -26.47
CA ILE A 332 3.52 0.75 -26.41
C ILE A 332 4.37 0.06 -27.48
N VAL A 333 5.12 -0.96 -27.09
CA VAL A 333 5.96 -1.80 -27.97
C VAL A 333 5.74 -3.30 -27.66
N PRO A 334 6.16 -4.23 -28.54
CA PRO A 334 5.95 -5.66 -28.31
C PRO A 334 6.53 -6.11 -26.97
N ALA A 335 5.84 -7.02 -26.29
CA ALA A 335 6.36 -7.61 -25.05
C ALA A 335 7.68 -8.36 -25.32
N ALA A 336 8.69 -8.15 -24.47
CA ALA A 336 9.93 -8.90 -24.53
C ALA A 336 10.03 -9.93 -23.40
N ARG A 337 11.01 -10.82 -23.55
CA ARG A 337 11.45 -11.70 -22.46
C ARG A 337 12.53 -11.00 -21.66
N TYR A 338 12.41 -11.05 -20.35
CA TYR A 338 13.35 -10.44 -19.42
C TYR A 338 14.52 -11.38 -19.13
N GLY A 339 15.75 -10.90 -19.33
CA GLY A 339 16.98 -11.69 -19.18
C GLY A 339 17.85 -11.31 -17.97
N SER A 340 17.54 -10.23 -17.26
CA SER A 340 18.37 -9.73 -16.15
C SER A 340 17.53 -8.95 -15.15
N LEU A 341 17.93 -8.98 -13.88
CA LEU A 341 17.34 -8.15 -12.84
C LEU A 341 17.53 -6.67 -13.17
N ARG A 342 16.44 -5.93 -13.17
CA ARG A 342 16.39 -4.47 -13.29
C ARG A 342 15.11 -3.96 -12.62
N ASN A 343 15.08 -2.65 -12.35
CA ASN A 343 13.85 -1.97 -11.98
C ASN A 343 12.82 -2.09 -13.11
N TRP A 344 11.54 -2.15 -12.75
CA TRP A 344 10.46 -2.45 -13.71
C TRP A 344 10.33 -1.44 -14.85
N GLN A 345 10.70 -0.18 -14.64
CA GLN A 345 10.76 0.82 -15.72
C GLN A 345 11.68 0.37 -16.86
N ALA A 346 12.84 -0.21 -16.52
CA ALA A 346 13.80 -0.71 -17.50
C ALA A 346 13.42 -2.08 -18.10
N LEU A 347 12.35 -2.71 -17.60
CA LEU A 347 11.68 -3.88 -18.15
C LEU A 347 10.42 -3.51 -18.94
N GLY A 348 10.25 -2.22 -19.28
CA GLY A 348 9.09 -1.73 -20.01
C GLY A 348 7.79 -1.80 -19.22
N ALA A 349 7.85 -1.77 -17.88
CA ALA A 349 6.71 -1.84 -16.97
C ALA A 349 6.68 -0.65 -15.97
N PRO A 350 6.74 0.61 -16.45
CA PRO A 350 6.86 1.79 -15.59
C PRO A 350 5.65 2.03 -14.67
N PHE A 351 4.45 1.70 -15.13
CA PHE A 351 3.19 1.92 -14.40
C PHE A 351 2.62 0.62 -13.81
N TYR A 352 3.40 -0.47 -13.81
CA TYR A 352 2.95 -1.79 -13.36
C TYR A 352 2.89 -1.84 -11.83
N PRO A 353 1.73 -2.10 -11.21
CA PRO A 353 1.56 -2.11 -9.76
C PRO A 353 1.40 -3.52 -9.17
N TRP A 354 1.36 -4.55 -10.01
CA TRP A 354 0.96 -5.91 -9.63
C TRP A 354 2.17 -6.76 -9.20
N GLU A 355 2.11 -8.07 -9.45
CA GLU A 355 3.14 -9.03 -9.11
C GLU A 355 4.13 -9.25 -10.27
N MET A 356 5.42 -9.02 -10.05
CA MET A 356 6.50 -9.46 -10.94
C MET A 356 7.10 -10.75 -10.41
N LYS A 357 7.10 -11.79 -11.24
CA LYS A 357 7.59 -13.13 -10.90
C LYS A 357 9.09 -13.23 -11.18
N TYR A 358 9.82 -13.80 -10.23
CA TYR A 358 11.24 -14.17 -10.33
C TYR A 358 11.36 -15.66 -9.95
N ALA A 359 11.58 -16.53 -10.92
CA ALA A 359 11.52 -17.98 -10.72
C ALA A 359 12.87 -18.66 -11.00
N LYS A 360 13.27 -19.55 -10.10
CA LYS A 360 14.44 -20.42 -10.22
C LYS A 360 14.11 -21.86 -9.91
N ARG A 361 14.95 -22.76 -10.39
CA ARG A 361 14.85 -24.19 -10.11
C ARG A 361 16.05 -24.63 -9.28
N PHE A 362 15.82 -25.48 -8.30
CA PHE A 362 16.86 -26.00 -7.43
C PHE A 362 16.79 -27.53 -7.38
N LYS A 363 17.95 -28.18 -7.25
CA LYS A 363 18.03 -29.62 -7.01
C LYS A 363 18.37 -29.84 -5.54
N VAL A 364 17.48 -30.53 -4.82
CA VAL A 364 17.62 -30.86 -3.40
C VAL A 364 17.94 -32.34 -3.25
N ASN A 365 19.00 -32.66 -2.49
CA ASN A 365 19.51 -34.02 -2.39
C ASN A 365 18.74 -34.89 -1.37
N GLY A 366 18.24 -34.30 -0.28
CA GLY A 366 17.42 -34.98 0.72
C GLY A 366 16.84 -33.99 1.71
N VAL A 367 15.67 -34.30 2.27
CA VAL A 367 14.92 -33.37 3.16
C VAL A 367 14.90 -33.80 4.62
N ALA A 368 15.41 -34.99 4.93
CA ALA A 368 15.39 -35.52 6.29
C ALA A 368 16.46 -34.84 7.14
N GLY A 369 16.05 -34.28 8.29
CA GLY A 369 16.96 -33.56 9.18
C GLY A 369 17.59 -32.34 8.52
N LYS A 370 16.87 -31.67 7.62
CA LYS A 370 17.29 -30.44 6.96
C LYS A 370 16.16 -29.42 7.02
N SER A 371 16.52 -28.15 7.03
CA SER A 371 15.57 -27.04 6.85
C SER A 371 15.94 -26.23 5.62
N TYR A 372 14.96 -25.62 4.98
CA TYR A 372 15.13 -24.85 3.75
C TYR A 372 14.49 -23.47 3.88
N TYR A 373 15.25 -22.44 3.56
CA TYR A 373 14.80 -21.05 3.67
C TYR A 373 14.98 -20.32 2.35
N VAL A 374 14.00 -19.51 1.98
CA VAL A 374 14.17 -18.50 0.93
C VAL A 374 14.68 -17.22 1.54
N LYS A 375 15.74 -16.65 0.97
CA LYS A 375 16.34 -15.37 1.38
C LYS A 375 16.27 -14.35 0.24
N ALA A 376 15.70 -13.17 0.49
CA ALA A 376 15.48 -12.13 -0.51
C ALA A 376 15.87 -10.74 0.04
N ASP A 377 17.16 -10.44 0.09
CA ASP A 377 17.66 -9.31 0.89
C ASP A 377 17.43 -7.93 0.28
N ARG A 378 17.34 -7.81 -1.06
CA ARG A 378 17.26 -6.49 -1.73
C ARG A 378 16.22 -6.46 -2.84
N TRP A 379 15.11 -5.83 -2.51
CA TRP A 379 13.99 -5.58 -3.41
C TRP A 379 13.27 -4.29 -3.02
N THR A 380 12.49 -3.75 -3.94
CA THR A 380 11.56 -2.64 -3.68
C THR A 380 10.16 -3.05 -4.14
N GLY A 381 9.18 -2.91 -3.24
CA GLY A 381 7.78 -3.29 -3.41
C GLY A 381 7.02 -3.15 -2.09
N SER A 382 5.75 -3.57 -2.06
CA SER A 382 4.96 -3.66 -0.83
C SER A 382 5.25 -4.92 -0.03
N LEU A 383 5.41 -6.05 -0.73
CA LEU A 383 5.73 -7.35 -0.15
C LEU A 383 6.25 -8.31 -1.24
N VAL A 384 6.81 -9.43 -0.81
CA VAL A 384 7.20 -10.55 -1.67
C VAL A 384 6.40 -11.78 -1.28
N GLU A 385 5.63 -12.35 -2.21
CA GLU A 385 5.08 -13.69 -1.99
C GLU A 385 6.11 -14.75 -2.38
N VAL A 386 6.24 -15.79 -1.56
CA VAL A 386 7.11 -16.93 -1.85
C VAL A 386 6.25 -18.13 -2.22
N TRP A 387 6.56 -18.74 -3.35
CA TRP A 387 5.88 -19.91 -3.90
C TRP A 387 6.89 -21.02 -4.14
N VAL A 388 6.57 -22.24 -3.71
CA VAL A 388 7.41 -23.43 -3.91
C VAL A 388 6.56 -24.55 -4.49
N ASN A 389 7.00 -25.09 -5.63
CA ASN A 389 6.30 -26.16 -6.36
C ASN A 389 4.83 -25.84 -6.65
N GLY A 390 4.53 -24.58 -6.98
CA GLY A 390 3.18 -24.10 -7.30
C GLY A 390 2.28 -23.81 -6.09
N ARG A 391 2.80 -23.91 -4.86
CA ARG A 391 2.05 -23.62 -3.62
C ARG A 391 2.61 -22.36 -2.95
N LYS A 392 1.74 -21.46 -2.51
CA LYS A 392 2.14 -20.28 -1.71
C LYS A 392 2.66 -20.76 -0.35
N ALA A 393 3.93 -20.46 -0.08
CA ALA A 393 4.61 -20.82 1.16
C ALA A 393 4.41 -19.75 2.24
N GLY A 394 4.34 -18.48 1.84
CA GLY A 394 4.16 -17.35 2.75
C GLY A 394 4.46 -16.02 2.08
N ILE A 395 4.68 -15.00 2.89
CA ILE A 395 5.07 -13.65 2.45
C ILE A 395 6.31 -13.18 3.21
N VAL A 396 7.07 -12.31 2.57
CA VAL A 396 8.22 -11.61 3.12
C VAL A 396 7.97 -10.12 2.91
N PHE A 397 7.92 -9.34 3.98
CA PHE A 397 7.68 -7.89 3.91
C PHE A 397 8.55 -7.07 4.87
N ALA A 398 9.30 -7.75 5.75
CA ALA A 398 10.15 -7.13 6.76
C ALA A 398 11.42 -7.97 6.95
N GLU A 399 12.43 -7.38 7.57
CA GLU A 399 13.67 -8.06 7.93
C GLU A 399 13.40 -9.24 8.90
N PRO A 400 14.18 -10.34 8.81
CA PRO A 400 15.40 -10.55 8.01
C PRO A 400 15.17 -11.07 6.58
N TYR A 401 14.07 -10.68 5.92
CA TYR A 401 13.70 -11.05 4.54
C TYR A 401 13.89 -12.53 4.19
N THR A 402 13.56 -13.39 5.16
CA THR A 402 13.76 -14.83 5.10
C THR A 402 12.46 -15.54 5.40
N LEU A 403 12.18 -16.64 4.70
CA LEU A 403 11.00 -17.46 4.92
C LEU A 403 11.35 -18.94 4.96
N ASP A 404 10.89 -19.64 6.00
CA ASP A 404 10.95 -21.10 6.06
C ASP A 404 10.03 -21.72 4.99
N VAL A 405 10.63 -22.46 4.07
CA VAL A 405 9.94 -23.19 3.00
C VAL A 405 10.11 -24.72 3.13
N THR A 406 10.68 -25.20 4.23
CA THR A 406 10.93 -26.62 4.51
C THR A 406 9.70 -27.50 4.22
N PRO A 407 8.47 -27.14 4.63
CA PRO A 407 7.29 -27.98 4.39
C PRO A 407 6.91 -28.13 2.90
N PHE A 408 7.47 -27.30 2.02
CA PHE A 408 7.14 -27.25 0.59
C PHE A 408 8.23 -27.83 -0.32
N VAL A 409 9.41 -28.06 0.23
CA VAL A 409 10.56 -28.62 -0.49
C VAL A 409 10.47 -30.15 -0.52
N ARG A 410 10.85 -30.73 -1.66
CA ARG A 410 10.94 -32.18 -1.87
C ARG A 410 12.31 -32.58 -2.37
N LYS A 411 12.68 -33.85 -2.20
CA LYS A 411 13.86 -34.42 -2.86
C LYS A 411 13.74 -34.28 -4.38
N GLY A 412 14.83 -33.94 -5.05
CA GLY A 412 14.87 -33.72 -6.50
C GLY A 412 14.65 -32.26 -6.90
N LYS A 413 13.93 -32.04 -8.00
CA LYS A 413 13.72 -30.70 -8.57
C LYS A 413 12.62 -29.94 -7.81
N ASN A 414 12.93 -28.71 -7.45
CA ASN A 414 12.01 -27.76 -6.83
C ASN A 414 11.98 -26.47 -7.66
N ASP A 415 10.78 -25.99 -7.99
CA ASP A 415 10.59 -24.67 -8.58
C ASP A 415 10.26 -23.69 -7.44
N VAL A 416 11.08 -22.64 -7.29
CA VAL A 416 10.90 -21.58 -6.30
C VAL A 416 10.66 -20.28 -7.05
N GLU A 417 9.59 -19.58 -6.69
CA GLU A 417 9.15 -18.34 -7.30
C GLU A 417 8.93 -17.28 -6.23
N LEU A 418 9.55 -16.12 -6.43
CA LEU A 418 9.26 -14.91 -5.68
C LEU A 418 8.36 -14.03 -6.53
N ARG A 419 7.33 -13.46 -5.90
CA ARG A 419 6.45 -12.46 -6.51
C ARG A 419 6.61 -11.15 -5.78
N VAL A 420 7.42 -10.25 -6.32
CA VAL A 420 7.52 -8.89 -5.79
C VAL A 420 6.24 -8.15 -6.19
N VAL A 421 5.50 -7.64 -5.21
CA VAL A 421 4.23 -6.94 -5.40
C VAL A 421 4.48 -5.44 -5.32
N GLY A 422 4.05 -4.69 -6.32
CA GLY A 422 4.14 -3.23 -6.33
C GLY A 422 3.10 -2.58 -5.42
N ASN A 423 2.84 -1.29 -5.66
CA ASN A 423 1.74 -0.55 -5.05
C ASN A 423 1.08 0.37 -6.10
N MET A 424 0.10 1.16 -5.68
CA MET A 424 -0.64 2.05 -6.57
C MET A 424 0.10 3.35 -6.93
N GLU A 425 1.28 3.64 -6.37
CA GLU A 425 2.00 4.91 -6.65
C GLU A 425 2.31 5.06 -8.13
N ASN A 426 2.88 4.02 -8.75
CA ASN A 426 3.19 4.09 -10.17
C ASN A 426 1.92 4.01 -11.03
N LEU A 427 0.82 3.41 -10.57
CA LEU A 427 -0.43 3.35 -11.34
C LEU A 427 -1.21 4.67 -11.29
N ILE A 428 -1.51 5.17 -10.09
CA ILE A 428 -2.44 6.28 -9.83
C ILE A 428 -1.70 7.61 -9.62
N GLY A 429 -0.46 7.55 -9.14
CA GLY A 429 0.37 8.72 -8.89
C GLY A 429 0.42 9.11 -7.41
N PRO A 430 0.87 10.34 -7.10
CA PRO A 430 1.14 11.43 -8.05
C PRO A 430 2.48 11.27 -8.79
N HIS A 431 2.51 11.53 -10.11
CA HIS A 431 3.71 11.34 -10.93
C HIS A 431 4.50 12.63 -11.21
N HIS A 432 3.89 13.80 -11.01
CA HIS A 432 4.41 15.06 -11.55
C HIS A 432 4.83 16.07 -10.48
N VAL A 433 4.36 15.86 -9.25
CA VAL A 433 4.65 16.72 -8.10
C VAL A 433 5.30 15.84 -7.03
N ALA A 434 6.58 16.10 -6.75
CA ALA A 434 7.28 15.40 -5.69
C ALA A 434 6.59 15.62 -4.33
N TYR A 435 6.68 14.62 -3.46
CA TYR A 435 6.14 14.64 -2.11
C TYR A 435 7.11 13.93 -1.16
N ASP A 436 7.00 14.27 0.12
CA ASP A 436 7.72 13.64 1.21
C ASP A 436 6.73 13.40 2.36
N GLY A 437 6.49 12.13 2.68
CA GLY A 437 5.46 11.70 3.62
C GLY A 437 4.04 11.82 3.06
N ILE A 438 3.40 12.98 3.23
CA ILE A 438 1.96 13.15 2.99
C ILE A 438 1.66 13.42 1.51
N VAL A 439 0.76 12.62 0.94
CA VAL A 439 0.18 12.82 -0.39
C VAL A 439 -1.21 13.44 -0.26
N ASP A 440 -1.32 14.72 -0.62
CA ASP A 440 -2.56 15.49 -0.58
C ASP A 440 -3.11 15.76 -2.01
N PRO A 441 -4.38 16.20 -2.17
CA PRO A 441 -4.96 16.42 -3.50
C PRO A 441 -4.20 17.42 -4.38
N ASN A 442 -3.41 18.37 -3.83
CA ASN A 442 -2.63 19.30 -4.66
C ASN A 442 -1.53 18.62 -5.46
N ARG A 443 -1.17 17.38 -5.14
CA ARG A 443 -0.19 16.61 -5.92
C ARG A 443 -0.68 16.24 -7.32
N TRP A 444 -1.98 16.39 -7.58
CA TRP A 444 -2.60 16.27 -8.91
C TRP A 444 -2.88 17.63 -9.59
N ASN A 445 -2.28 18.73 -9.09
CA ASN A 445 -2.32 20.02 -9.78
C ASN A 445 -1.03 20.23 -10.59
N VAL A 446 -1.10 19.96 -11.89
CA VAL A 446 0.09 19.93 -12.77
C VAL A 446 -0.02 21.05 -13.80
N PRO A 447 0.76 22.15 -13.69
CA PRO A 447 0.48 23.36 -14.46
C PRO A 447 0.84 23.27 -15.95
N GLN A 448 1.70 22.33 -16.34
CA GLN A 448 2.18 22.19 -17.71
C GLN A 448 2.41 20.72 -18.07
N LEU A 449 2.43 20.44 -19.38
CA LEU A 449 2.79 19.13 -19.92
C LEU A 449 4.13 18.64 -19.34
N ARG A 450 4.20 17.34 -19.06
CA ARG A 450 5.40 16.67 -18.57
C ARG A 450 5.84 15.60 -19.55
N LYS A 451 7.15 15.56 -19.80
CA LYS A 451 7.79 14.53 -20.63
C LYS A 451 7.80 13.21 -19.89
N ALA A 452 7.79 12.09 -20.61
CA ALA A 452 7.90 10.75 -20.02
C ALA A 452 9.10 10.60 -19.05
N SER A 453 10.25 11.22 -19.35
CA SER A 453 11.43 11.21 -18.47
C SER A 453 11.30 12.03 -17.19
N GLU A 454 10.26 12.84 -17.05
CA GLU A 454 10.05 13.74 -15.91
C GLU A 454 9.07 13.17 -14.88
N TYR A 455 8.57 11.94 -15.09
CA TYR A 455 7.69 11.24 -14.17
C TYR A 455 8.51 10.74 -12.97
N PHE A 456 8.03 11.06 -11.76
CA PHE A 456 8.50 10.43 -10.53
C PHE A 456 7.88 9.04 -10.43
N LEU A 457 8.72 8.01 -10.60
CA LEU A 457 8.30 6.60 -10.55
C LEU A 457 9.16 5.84 -9.54
N THR A 458 8.51 5.06 -8.68
CA THR A 458 9.17 4.21 -7.69
C THR A 458 9.86 3.03 -8.39
N PRO A 459 11.16 2.79 -8.15
CA PRO A 459 11.94 1.76 -8.86
C PRO A 459 11.70 0.35 -8.32
N PHE A 460 10.48 -0.17 -8.50
CA PHE A 460 10.12 -1.51 -8.03
C PHE A 460 10.93 -2.62 -8.70
N GLY A 461 11.09 -3.73 -7.96
CA GLY A 461 11.68 -4.97 -8.44
C GLY A 461 12.73 -5.55 -7.51
N LEU A 462 13.22 -6.73 -7.88
CA LEU A 462 14.31 -7.42 -7.20
C LEU A 462 15.65 -6.84 -7.67
N GLN A 463 16.46 -6.28 -6.76
CA GLN A 463 17.77 -5.70 -7.10
C GLN A 463 18.90 -6.72 -6.97
N GLU A 464 18.79 -7.68 -6.04
CA GLU A 464 19.72 -8.82 -5.92
C GLU A 464 18.98 -10.14 -6.01
N ASP A 465 19.62 -11.14 -6.60
CA ASP A 465 18.98 -12.45 -6.78
C ASP A 465 18.74 -13.13 -5.42
N PHE A 466 17.65 -13.88 -5.32
CA PHE A 466 17.27 -14.57 -4.09
C PHE A 466 18.01 -15.89 -3.92
N ALA A 467 18.05 -16.47 -2.72
CA ALA A 467 18.65 -17.79 -2.50
C ALA A 467 17.64 -18.77 -1.92
N LEU A 468 17.82 -20.06 -2.26
CA LEU A 468 17.31 -21.16 -1.45
C LEU A 468 18.48 -21.68 -0.62
N VAL A 469 18.37 -21.56 0.70
CA VAL A 469 19.43 -21.91 1.65
C VAL A 469 19.06 -23.24 2.32
N GLU A 470 20.00 -24.18 2.33
CA GLU A 470 19.89 -25.44 3.07
C GLU A 470 20.59 -25.31 4.43
N CYS A 471 19.90 -25.70 5.49
CA CYS A 471 20.38 -25.70 6.86
C CYS A 471 20.31 -27.11 7.45
N GLU A 472 21.24 -27.42 8.35
CA GLU A 472 21.24 -28.66 9.15
C GLU A 472 20.15 -28.64 10.22
#